data_AF-A0A1X0QHZ5-F1
#
_entry.id   AF-A0A1X0QHZ5-F1
#
_cell.length_a   1.000
_cell.length_b   1.000
_cell.length_c   1.000
_cell.angle_alpha   90.00
_cell.angle_beta   90.00
_cell.angle_gamma   90.00
#
_symmetry.space_group_name_H-M   'P 1'
#
loop_
_entity.id
_entity.type
_entity.pdbx_description
1 polymer ?
#
loop_
_entity_poly.entity_id
_entity_poly.type
_entity_poly.pdbx_seq_one_letter_code
_entity_poly.pdbx_strand_id
1 'polypeptide(L)' 'MGNNSNAGRKMNYGKRINRLWVFGMTEEGFRKVKMFVVERRDYNTLLPLLIEHIDLKTTIHSDGW' A
#
# COMPACT_ATOMS: atom_id res chain seq x y z
N MET A 1 5.67 44.30 -22.12
CA MET A 1 5.05 43.93 -20.83
C MET A 1 4.81 42.43 -20.88
N GLY A 2 5.62 41.66 -20.13
CA GLY A 2 5.63 40.19 -20.21
C GLY A 2 4.43 39.56 -19.51
N ASN A 3 3.70 38.69 -20.21
CA ASN A 3 2.61 37.90 -19.65
C ASN A 3 3.18 36.81 -18.74
N ASN A 4 3.01 36.96 -17.42
CA ASN A 4 3.36 35.93 -16.45
C ASN A 4 2.13 35.07 -16.17
N SER A 5 1.90 34.04 -16.98
CA SER A 5 0.92 32.99 -16.72
C SER A 5 1.46 32.02 -15.67
N ASN A 6 1.41 32.41 -14.40
CA ASN A 6 1.58 31.50 -13.27
C ASN A 6 0.35 30.59 -13.13
N ALA A 7 0.14 29.71 -14.10
CA ALA A 7 -0.76 28.58 -14.00
C ALA A 7 -0.10 27.50 -13.14
N GLY A 8 0.08 27.80 -11.85
CA GLY A 8 0.50 26.81 -10.86
C GLY A 8 -0.50 25.67 -10.88
N ARG A 9 -0.08 24.51 -11.38
CA ARG A 9 -0.91 23.30 -11.41
C ARG A 9 -1.34 23.00 -9.97
N LYS A 10 -2.63 23.15 -9.66
CA LYS A 10 -3.24 22.64 -8.43
C LYS A 10 -3.19 21.12 -8.51
N MET A 11 -2.16 20.50 -7.93
CA MET A 11 -2.11 19.05 -7.74
C MET A 11 -3.11 18.69 -6.64
N ASN A 12 -4.21 18.04 -7.03
CA ASN A 12 -5.14 17.43 -6.09
C ASN A 12 -4.52 16.11 -5.62
N TYR A 13 -3.83 16.10 -4.47
CA TYR A 13 -3.24 14.87 -3.91
C TYR A 13 -4.27 13.88 -3.34
N GLY A 14 -5.58 14.13 -3.56
CA GLY A 14 -6.66 13.42 -2.88
C GLY A 14 -6.66 13.73 -1.37
N LYS A 15 -7.84 13.72 -0.75
CA LYS A 15 -7.92 13.78 0.71
C LYS A 15 -7.52 12.41 1.24
N ARG A 16 -6.36 12.30 1.90
CA ARG A 16 -5.92 11.05 2.51
C ARG A 16 -6.99 10.57 3.52
N ILE A 17 -7.59 9.42 3.24
CA ILE A 17 -8.60 8.83 4.13
C ILE A 17 -7.87 8.24 5.33
N ASN A 18 -8.09 8.83 6.50
CA ASN A 18 -7.26 8.57 7.69
C ASN A 18 -7.71 7.34 8.49
N ARG A 19 -8.35 6.33 7.88
CA ARG A 19 -9.12 5.32 8.66
C ARG A 19 -8.97 3.87 8.24
N LEU A 20 -8.66 3.58 6.98
CA LEU A 20 -8.65 2.20 6.49
C LEU A 20 -7.40 1.98 5.64
N TRP A 21 -6.59 1.02 6.06
CA TRP A 21 -5.49 0.50 5.27
C TRP A 21 -5.93 -0.81 4.61
N VAL A 22 -5.36 -1.10 3.45
CA VAL A 22 -5.51 -2.40 2.81
C VAL A 22 -4.11 -3.00 2.69
N PHE A 23 -3.92 -4.16 3.30
CA PHE A 23 -2.73 -4.97 3.10
C PHE A 23 -3.00 -5.97 1.98
N GLY A 24 -2.16 -5.95 0.95
CA GLY A 24 -2.28 -6.83 -0.21
C GLY A 24 -1.08 -7.75 -0.31
N MET A 25 -1.31 -9.00 -0.66
CA MET A 25 -0.26 -9.94 -1.03
C MET A 25 -0.61 -10.68 -2.32
N THR A 26 0.40 -10.97 -3.12
CA THR A 26 0.30 -11.75 -4.35
C THR A 26 1.44 -12.75 -4.38
N GLU A 27 1.18 -13.90 -4.98
CA GLU A 27 2.21 -14.89 -5.27
C GLU A 27 2.77 -14.63 -6.68
N GLU A 28 4.10 -14.68 -6.83
CA GLU A 28 4.73 -14.47 -8.13
C GLU A 28 4.31 -15.55 -9.13
N GLY A 29 4.05 -15.16 -10.38
CA GLY A 29 3.57 -16.08 -11.41
C GLY A 29 2.09 -16.44 -11.33
N PHE A 30 1.39 -16.06 -10.26
CA PHE A 30 -0.05 -16.26 -10.12
C PHE A 30 -0.82 -14.93 -10.19
N ARG A 31 -2.03 -14.98 -10.75
CA ARG A 31 -2.95 -13.83 -10.80
C ARG A 31 -3.89 -13.78 -9.60
N LYS A 32 -3.49 -14.37 -8.47
CA LYS A 32 -4.30 -14.42 -7.24
C LYS A 32 -3.79 -13.38 -6.26
N VAL A 33 -4.69 -12.52 -5.81
CA VAL A 33 -4.41 -11.46 -4.83
C VAL A 33 -5.27 -11.71 -3.60
N LYS A 34 -4.67 -11.64 -2.42
CA LYS A 34 -5.40 -11.57 -1.14
C LYS A 34 -5.31 -10.15 -0.61
N MET A 35 -6.45 -9.59 -0.18
CA MET A 35 -6.55 -8.23 0.37
C MET A 35 -7.18 -8.27 1.76
N PHE A 36 -6.57 -7.56 2.70
CA PHE A 36 -7.00 -7.48 4.09
C PHE A 36 -7.22 -6.04 4.46
N VAL A 37 -8.43 -5.73 4.95
CA VAL A 37 -8.71 -4.43 5.53
C VAL A 37 -8.13 -4.41 6.93
N VAL A 38 -7.24 -3.44 7.20
CA VAL A 38 -6.55 -3.30 8.48
C VAL A 38 -6.69 -1.89 9.02
N GLU A 39 -6.89 -1.76 10.33
CA GLU A 39 -7.03 -0.45 10.98
C GLU A 39 -5.68 0.29 11.07
N ARG A 40 -4.59 -0.47 11.26
CA ARG A 40 -3.23 0.05 11.41
C ARG A 40 -2.26 -0.68 10.48
N ARG A 41 -1.26 0.06 10.01
CA ARG A 41 -0.14 -0.47 9.22
C ARG A 41 1.09 -0.57 10.14
N ASP A 42 1.04 -1.48 11.10
CA ASP A 42 2.12 -1.71 12.07
C ASP A 42 2.51 -3.19 12.13
N TYR A 43 3.66 -3.49 12.75
CA TYR A 43 4.19 -4.84 12.91
C TYR A 43 3.18 -5.79 13.57
N ASN A 44 2.47 -5.31 14.59
CA ASN A 44 1.49 -6.09 15.35
C ASN A 44 0.31 -6.53 14.48
N THR A 45 0.01 -5.77 13.42
CA THR A 45 -1.05 -6.09 12.47
C THR A 45 -0.54 -6.93 11.30
N LEU A 46 0.66 -6.63 10.80
CA LEU A 46 1.22 -7.28 9.62
C LEU A 46 1.76 -8.69 9.91
N LEU A 47 2.50 -8.88 11.00
CA LEU A 47 3.15 -10.17 11.28
C LEU A 47 2.16 -11.34 11.36
N PRO A 48 1.01 -11.23 12.07
CA PRO A 48 0.03 -12.32 12.09
C PRO A 48 -0.48 -12.69 10.70
N LEU A 49 -0.76 -11.71 9.84
CA LEU A 49 -1.21 -11.93 8.47
C LEU A 49 -0.16 -12.66 7.62
N LEU A 50 1.12 -12.36 7.82
CA LEU A 50 2.20 -13.07 7.14
C LEU A 50 2.27 -14.53 7.61
N ILE A 51 2.23 -14.78 8.92
CA ILE A 51 2.31 -16.13 9.50
C ILE A 51 1.13 -17.01 9.05
N GLU A 52 -0.08 -16.44 8.97
CA GLU A 52 -1.28 -17.20 8.62
C GLU A 52 -1.36 -17.55 7.12
N HIS A 53 -0.80 -16.72 6.24
CA HIS A 53 -1.09 -16.80 4.81
C HIS A 53 0.11 -17.04 3.90
N ILE A 54 1.33 -17.02 4.45
CA ILE A 54 2.57 -17.24 3.72
C ILE A 54 3.25 -18.48 4.28
N ASP A 55 3.58 -19.40 3.38
CA ASP A 55 4.27 -20.63 3.76
C ASP A 55 5.68 -20.33 4.28
N LEU A 56 6.11 -21.13 5.25
CA LEU A 56 7.47 -21.06 5.79
C LEU A 56 8.50 -21.23 4.68
N LYS A 57 9.61 -20.49 4.80
CA LYS A 57 10.73 -20.47 3.83
C LYS A 57 10.41 -19.81 2.47
N THR A 58 9.28 -19.11 2.36
CA THR A 58 8.99 -18.26 1.21
C THR A 58 9.78 -16.94 1.29
N THR A 59 10.29 -16.45 0.16
CA THR A 59 10.90 -15.11 0.07
C THR A 59 9.82 -14.07 -0.18
N ILE A 60 9.74 -13.06 0.68
CA ILE A 60 8.81 -11.94 0.53
C ILE A 60 9.55 -10.77 -0.09
N HIS A 61 9.09 -10.31 -1.26
CA HIS A 61 9.55 -9.07 -1.87
C HIS A 61 8.60 -7.93 -1.46
N SER A 62 9.11 -7.00 -0.65
CA SER A 62 8.39 -5.78 -0.26
C SER A 62 9.22 -4.57 -0.68
N ASP A 63 8.53 -3.48 -1.00
CA ASP A 63 9.11 -2.18 -1.36
C ASP A 63 9.61 -1.38 -0.15
N GLY A 64 9.62 -1.97 1.06
CA GLY A 64 10.47 -1.53 2.17
C GLY A 64 10.09 -0.19 2.79
N TRP A 65 8.80 0.10 2.92
CA TRP A 65 8.30 1.30 3.62
C TRP A 65 8.39 1.21 5.14
#